data_AF-A0A2Z6RFD6-F1
#
_entry.id   AF-A0A2Z6RFD6-F1
#
_cell.length_a   1.000
_cell.length_b   1.000
_cell.length_c   1.000
_cell.angle_alpha   90.00
_cell.angle_beta   90.00
_cell.angle_gamma   90.00
#
_symmetry.space_group_name_H-M   'P 1'
#
loop_
_entity.id
_entity.type
_entity.pdbx_description
1 polymer ?
#
loop_
_entity_poly.entity_id
_entity_poly.type
_entity_poly.pdbx_seq_one_letter_code
_entity_poly.pdbx_strand_id
1 'polypeptide(L)'
;MSFEISNKKDKTRHNYRYSFNISLPLCKTVYLKLCNLNDYKLSTLQNHYQENGLTERIHRNTGHASRRNSRVFVDFNITSSIKQYLTQYGIINGLPSPMRHRNDSRNFIYLPTGENYMIVYNKYKENFYLEHDDKDEKIISYSTFRRIWQETIPTLKF
;
A
#
# COMPACT_ATOMS: atom_id res chain seq x y z
N MET A 1 -31.23 -1.37 21.82
CA MET A 1 -31.13 0.01 21.30
C MET A 1 -32.10 0.10 20.14
N SER A 2 -33.28 0.66 20.37
CA SER A 2 -34.37 0.67 19.38
C SER A 2 -34.38 2.01 18.65
N PHE A 3 -34.39 1.99 17.32
CA PHE A 3 -34.49 3.18 16.49
C PHE A 3 -35.76 3.07 15.64
N GLU A 4 -36.72 3.98 15.83
CA GLU A 4 -37.85 4.17 14.92
C GLU A 4 -37.64 5.43 14.08
N ILE A 5 -37.90 5.35 12.77
CA ILE A 5 -37.86 6.50 11.85
C ILE A 5 -39.09 6.46 10.94
N SER A 6 -39.91 7.51 10.95
CA SER A 6 -40.93 7.75 9.93
C SER A 6 -40.28 8.37 8.70
N ASN A 7 -40.28 7.65 7.57
CA ASN A 7 -39.73 8.12 6.31
C ASN A 7 -40.71 9.06 5.58
N LYS A 8 -40.38 10.35 5.45
CA LYS A 8 -40.86 11.19 4.34
C LYS A 8 -39.67 11.61 3.50
N LYS A 9 -39.68 11.17 2.23
CA LYS A 9 -38.69 11.49 1.20
C LYS A 9 -38.84 12.93 0.77
N ASP A 10 -38.02 13.80 1.33
CA ASP A 10 -37.60 15.07 0.75
C ASP A 10 -36.19 15.33 1.28
N LYS A 11 -35.36 16.14 0.59
CA LYS A 11 -34.00 16.56 1.02
C LYS A 11 -34.06 17.35 2.34
N THR A 12 -34.38 16.65 3.41
CA THR A 12 -34.70 17.17 4.72
C THR A 12 -33.48 16.94 5.58
N ARG A 13 -33.02 18.00 6.25
CA ARG A 13 -32.00 17.88 7.28
C ARG A 13 -32.47 16.82 8.28
N HIS A 14 -31.75 15.70 8.35
CA HIS A 14 -32.08 14.65 9.31
C HIS A 14 -31.74 15.15 10.71
N ASN A 15 -32.78 15.45 11.48
CA ASN A 15 -32.63 15.80 12.89
C ASN A 15 -32.54 14.52 13.71
N TYR A 16 -31.36 14.25 14.28
CA TYR A 16 -31.14 13.11 15.16
C TYR A 16 -31.45 13.47 16.60
N ARG A 17 -32.26 12.64 17.27
CA ARG A 17 -32.45 12.67 18.71
C ARG A 17 -31.53 11.65 19.35
N TYR A 18 -30.69 12.09 20.28
CA TYR A 18 -29.80 11.21 21.02
C TYR A 18 -30.46 10.85 22.35
N SER A 19 -30.51 9.57 22.68
CA SER A 19 -31.03 9.11 23.97
C SER A 19 -30.26 7.90 24.46
N PHE A 20 -30.19 7.73 25.78
CA PHE A 20 -29.69 6.52 26.40
C PHE A 20 -30.89 5.70 26.91
N ASN A 21 -30.97 4.43 26.51
CA ASN A 21 -32.07 3.51 26.86
C ASN A 21 -33.48 4.07 26.57
N ILE A 22 -33.65 4.90 25.52
CA ILE A 22 -34.92 5.50 25.06
C ILE A 22 -35.50 6.55 26.05
N SER A 23 -35.32 6.36 27.35
CA SER A 23 -35.96 7.14 28.41
C SER A 23 -35.29 8.49 28.68
N LEU A 24 -33.97 8.60 28.42
CA LEU A 24 -33.21 9.80 28.79
C LEU A 24 -32.72 10.53 27.53
N PRO A 25 -33.33 11.67 27.14
CA PRO A 25 -32.83 12.48 26.04
C PRO A 25 -31.50 13.11 26.43
N LEU A 26 -30.55 13.08 25.50
CA LEU A 26 -29.19 13.58 25.69
C LEU A 26 -28.83 14.59 24.60
N CYS A 27 -27.93 15.51 24.93
CA CYS A 27 -27.23 16.25 23.90
C CYS A 27 -26.20 15.35 23.21
N LYS A 28 -25.86 15.69 21.96
CA LYS A 28 -24.91 14.94 21.12
C LYS A 28 -23.58 14.68 21.84
N THR A 29 -23.03 15.70 22.51
CA THR A 29 -21.72 15.62 23.17
C THR A 29 -21.69 14.62 24.31
N VAL A 30 -22.74 14.59 25.15
CA VAL A 30 -22.86 13.63 26.25
C VAL A 30 -23.08 12.22 25.72
N TYR A 31 -23.93 12.06 24.70
CA TYR A 31 -24.15 10.78 24.05
C TYR A 31 -22.87 10.19 23.46
N LEU A 32 -22.08 10.99 22.74
CA LEU A 32 -20.80 10.58 22.18
C LEU A 32 -19.82 10.10 23.25
N LYS A 33 -19.70 10.86 24.36
CA LYS A 33 -18.85 10.47 25.50
C LYS A 33 -19.30 9.16 26.13
N LEU A 34 -20.59 8.99 26.39
CA LEU A 34 -21.13 7.77 27.00
C LEU A 34 -20.93 6.53 26.11
N CYS A 35 -21.11 6.67 24.80
CA CYS A 35 -20.92 5.58 23.85
C CYS A 35 -19.46 5.38 23.41
N ASN A 36 -18.52 6.17 23.94
CA ASN A 36 -17.12 6.21 23.50
C ASN A 36 -16.97 6.33 21.97
N LEU A 37 -17.70 7.29 21.39
CA LEU A 37 -17.72 7.60 19.96
C LEU A 37 -17.15 8.99 19.72
N ASN A 38 -16.51 9.17 18.57
CA ASN A 38 -16.19 10.50 18.05
C ASN A 38 -17.21 10.91 16.96
N ASP A 39 -17.22 12.20 16.62
CA ASP A 39 -18.14 12.74 15.61
C ASP A 39 -18.02 12.02 14.26
N TYR A 40 -16.79 11.72 13.83
CA TYR A 40 -16.51 11.01 12.58
C TYR A 40 -17.13 9.60 12.55
N LYS A 41 -17.00 8.84 13.64
CA LYS A 41 -17.55 7.49 13.74
C LYS A 41 -19.07 7.54 13.73
N LEU A 42 -19.67 8.51 14.44
CA LEU A 42 -21.11 8.73 14.43
C LEU A 42 -21.62 9.09 13.02
N SER A 43 -20.99 10.04 12.32
CA SER A 43 -21.40 10.42 10.97
C SER A 43 -21.26 9.26 9.99
N THR A 44 -20.19 8.48 10.12
CA THR A 44 -19.98 7.31 9.27
C THR A 44 -21.04 6.23 9.49
N LEU A 45 -21.45 6.01 10.75
CA LEU A 45 -22.54 5.08 11.08
C LEU A 45 -23.89 5.57 10.54
N GLN A 46 -24.17 6.86 10.66
CA GLN A 46 -25.39 7.48 10.12
C GLN A 46 -25.47 7.34 8.60
N ASN A 47 -24.38 7.64 7.89
CA ASN A 47 -24.30 7.50 6.43
C ASN A 47 -24.50 6.05 6.00
N HIS A 48 -23.80 5.11 6.64
CA HIS A 48 -23.97 3.68 6.35
C HIS A 48 -25.42 3.22 6.56
N TYR A 49 -26.04 3.65 7.65
CA TYR A 49 -27.43 3.32 7.93
C TYR A 49 -28.40 3.89 6.90
N GLN A 50 -28.16 5.12 6.42
CA GLN A 50 -28.96 5.73 5.37
C GLN A 50 -28.83 5.00 4.03
N GLU A 51 -27.63 4.56 3.68
CA GLU A 51 -27.35 3.88 2.41
C GLU A 51 -27.78 2.40 2.43
N ASN A 52 -27.50 1.69 3.52
CA ASN A 52 -27.56 0.22 3.59
C ASN A 52 -28.50 -0.33 4.67
N GLY A 53 -29.13 0.52 5.48
CA GLY A 53 -30.01 0.11 6.59
C GLY A 53 -29.27 -0.53 7.78
N LEU A 54 -29.97 -1.38 8.55
CA LEU A 54 -29.40 -2.18 9.65
C LEU A 54 -28.69 -3.42 9.11
N THR A 55 -27.62 -3.20 8.36
CA THR A 55 -26.75 -4.27 7.88
C THR A 55 -25.38 -4.15 8.54
N GLU A 56 -24.70 -5.29 8.70
CA GLU A 56 -23.31 -5.28 9.16
C GLU A 56 -22.44 -4.55 8.16
N ARG A 57 -21.58 -3.66 8.64
CA ARG A 57 -20.64 -2.96 7.79
C ARG A 57 -19.53 -3.91 7.36
N ILE A 58 -19.56 -4.30 6.10
CA ILE A 58 -18.49 -5.08 5.49
C ILE A 58 -17.37 -4.12 5.09
N HIS A 59 -16.16 -4.34 5.63
CA HIS A 59 -14.99 -3.59 5.19
C HIS A 59 -14.70 -3.91 3.72
N ARG A 60 -14.27 -2.92 2.94
CA ARG A 60 -14.01 -3.12 1.50
C ARG A 60 -12.96 -4.19 1.21
N ASN A 61 -12.04 -4.45 2.15
CA ASN A 61 -11.05 -5.52 2.02
C ASN A 61 -11.51 -6.88 2.56
N THR A 62 -12.74 -7.01 3.07
CA THR A 62 -13.27 -8.32 3.48
C THR A 62 -13.38 -9.23 2.26
N GLY A 63 -12.79 -10.42 2.33
CA GLY A 63 -12.72 -11.37 1.20
C GLY A 63 -11.57 -11.13 0.22
N HIS A 64 -10.86 -10.00 0.30
CA HIS A 64 -9.63 -9.78 -0.47
C HIS A 64 -8.41 -10.21 0.32
N ALA A 65 -7.51 -10.95 -0.32
CA ALA A 65 -6.22 -11.28 0.27
C ALA A 65 -5.49 -10.00 0.67
N SER A 66 -4.87 -9.99 1.85
CA SER A 66 -4.09 -8.83 2.28
C SER A 66 -3.02 -8.54 1.22
N ARG A 67 -2.77 -7.25 0.93
CA ARG A 67 -1.70 -6.83 -0.01
C ARG A 67 -0.32 -7.36 0.39
N ARG A 68 -0.15 -7.81 1.63
CA ARG A 68 1.08 -8.42 2.15
C ARG A 68 1.21 -9.91 1.77
N ASN A 69 0.10 -10.59 1.54
CA ASN A 69 0.02 -12.00 1.16
C ASN A 69 -0.10 -12.22 -0.35
N SER A 70 -0.43 -11.18 -1.12
CA SER A 70 -0.37 -11.20 -2.60
C SER A 70 1.06 -11.06 -3.14
N ARG A 71 2.08 -11.36 -2.33
CA ARG A 71 3.47 -11.39 -2.79
C ARG A 71 3.56 -12.55 -3.77
N VAL A 72 3.67 -12.23 -5.06
CA VAL A 72 4.16 -13.15 -6.08
C VAL A 72 5.31 -13.93 -5.47
N PHE A 73 5.21 -15.26 -5.46
CA PHE A 73 6.28 -16.12 -4.98
C PHE A 73 7.52 -15.78 -5.80
N VAL A 74 8.49 -15.11 -5.16
CA VAL A 74 9.73 -14.77 -5.84
C VAL A 74 10.59 -16.01 -5.77
N ASP A 75 10.69 -16.70 -6.90
CA ASP A 75 11.54 -17.86 -7.03
C ASP A 75 13.03 -17.47 -7.02
N PHE A 76 13.88 -18.45 -6.70
CA PHE A 76 15.33 -18.31 -6.76
C PHE A 76 15.80 -17.89 -8.17
N ASN A 77 15.18 -18.44 -9.22
CA ASN A 77 15.52 -18.12 -10.61
C ASN A 77 15.31 -16.63 -10.93
N ILE A 78 14.16 -16.08 -10.54
CA ILE A 78 13.82 -14.65 -10.70
C ILE A 78 14.83 -13.78 -9.94
N THR A 79 15.13 -14.17 -8.69
CA THR A 79 16.09 -13.45 -7.84
C THR A 79 17.48 -13.44 -8.46
N SER A 80 17.92 -14.58 -9.00
CA SER A 80 19.22 -14.74 -9.65
C SER A 80 19.32 -13.91 -10.93
N SER A 81 18.28 -13.95 -11.79
CA SER A 81 18.22 -13.16 -13.02
C SER A 81 18.34 -11.66 -12.74
N ILE A 82 17.58 -11.13 -11.78
CA ILE A 82 17.66 -9.71 -11.42
C ILE A 82 19.02 -9.35 -10.83
N LYS A 83 19.58 -10.22 -9.98
CA LYS A 83 20.91 -10.00 -9.42
C LYS A 83 21.97 -9.94 -10.53
N GLN A 84 21.90 -10.83 -11.50
CA GLN A 84 22.81 -10.84 -12.65
C GLN A 84 22.68 -9.55 -13.46
N TYR A 85 21.45 -9.15 -13.80
CA TYR A 85 21.18 -7.90 -14.50
C TYR A 85 21.77 -6.69 -13.75
N LEU A 86 21.49 -6.55 -12.45
CA LEU A 86 21.98 -5.43 -11.64
C LEU A 86 23.50 -5.42 -11.51
N THR A 87 24.13 -6.60 -11.44
CA THR A 87 25.59 -6.72 -11.40
C THR A 87 26.20 -6.22 -12.71
N GLN A 88 25.66 -6.66 -13.85
CA GLN A 88 26.11 -6.19 -15.17
C GLN A 88 25.87 -4.69 -15.35
N TYR A 89 24.70 -4.20 -14.95
CA TYR A 89 24.37 -2.79 -15.01
C TYR A 89 25.34 -1.94 -14.19
N GLY A 90 25.69 -2.39 -12.97
CA GLY A 90 26.65 -1.73 -12.09
C GLY A 90 28.08 -1.76 -12.63
N ILE A 91 28.49 -2.81 -13.36
CA ILE A 91 29.80 -2.87 -14.01
C ILE A 91 29.88 -1.87 -15.17
N ILE A 92 28.81 -1.71 -15.95
CA ILE A 92 28.79 -0.85 -17.14
C ILE A 92 28.68 0.63 -16.75
N ASN A 93 27.79 0.95 -15.80
CA ASN A 93 27.42 2.33 -15.50
C ASN A 93 27.97 2.84 -14.17
N GLY A 94 28.41 1.93 -13.29
CA GLY A 94 28.80 2.26 -11.93
C GLY A 94 30.28 2.61 -11.81
N LEU A 95 30.58 3.47 -10.85
CA LEU A 95 31.93 3.81 -10.43
C LEU A 95 32.19 3.25 -9.03
N PRO A 96 33.36 2.62 -8.79
CA PRO A 96 33.72 2.19 -7.45
C PRO A 96 33.84 3.42 -6.54
N SER A 97 33.46 3.26 -5.27
CA SER A 97 33.58 4.32 -4.26
C SER A 97 35.00 4.91 -4.26
N PRO A 98 35.17 6.23 -4.51
CA PRO A 98 36.49 6.86 -4.56
C PRO A 98 37.20 6.88 -3.20
N MET A 99 36.44 6.67 -2.10
CA MET A 99 36.96 6.66 -0.74
C MET A 99 36.58 5.36 -0.02
N ARG A 100 37.59 4.70 0.57
CA ARG A 100 37.38 3.79 1.70
C ARG A 100 37.13 4.65 2.92
N HIS A 101 35.88 4.86 3.30
CA HIS A 101 35.60 5.46 4.60
C HIS A 101 36.21 4.54 5.66
N ARG A 102 36.99 5.09 6.60
CA ARG A 102 37.88 4.33 7.52
C ARG A 102 37.23 3.20 8.32
N ASN A 103 35.89 3.09 8.32
CA ASN A 103 35.12 2.10 9.08
C ASN A 103 34.17 1.23 8.24
N ASP A 104 34.08 1.42 6.91
CA ASP A 104 33.22 0.59 6.05
C ASP A 104 34.10 -0.24 5.11
N SER A 105 34.25 -1.52 5.43
CA SER A 105 35.07 -2.46 4.66
C SER A 105 34.41 -2.88 3.34
N ARG A 106 33.20 -2.40 3.05
CA ARG A 106 32.44 -2.79 1.86
C ARG A 106 32.79 -1.90 0.67
N ASN A 107 33.08 -2.55 -0.45
CA ASN A 107 33.23 -1.88 -1.73
C ASN A 107 31.85 -1.52 -2.27
N PHE A 108 31.50 -0.23 -2.22
CA PHE A 108 30.30 0.29 -2.86
C PHE A 108 30.56 0.64 -4.32
N ILE A 109 29.54 0.43 -5.15
CA ILE A 109 29.48 0.88 -6.54
C ILE A 109 28.38 1.92 -6.61
N TYR A 110 28.73 3.12 -7.07
CA TYR A 110 27.80 4.23 -7.24
C TYR A 110 27.42 4.37 -8.70
N LEU A 111 26.12 4.33 -8.96
CA LEU A 111 25.52 4.66 -10.24
C LEU A 111 25.51 6.18 -10.44
N PRO A 112 25.37 6.67 -11.69
CA PRO A 112 25.32 8.11 -11.97
C PRO A 112 24.17 8.79 -11.21
N THR A 113 24.36 10.03 -10.78
CA THR A 113 23.37 10.81 -10.01
C THR A 113 22.08 11.13 -10.78
N GLY A 114 22.12 11.05 -12.11
CA GLY A 114 20.94 11.19 -12.98
C GLY A 114 20.09 9.92 -13.06
N GLU A 115 20.62 8.78 -12.62
CA GLU A 115 19.90 7.52 -12.55
C GLU A 115 19.12 7.41 -11.24
N ASN A 116 18.03 6.65 -11.27
CA ASN A 116 17.31 6.28 -10.06
C ASN A 116 16.73 4.88 -10.23
N TYR A 117 16.21 4.30 -9.13
CA TYR A 117 15.66 2.94 -9.15
C TYR A 117 14.62 2.72 -10.26
N MET A 118 13.82 3.74 -10.59
CA MET A 118 12.76 3.64 -11.60
C MET A 118 13.34 3.63 -13.02
N ILE A 119 14.36 4.44 -13.29
CA ILE A 119 15.01 4.45 -14.62
C ILE A 119 15.69 3.10 -14.88
N VAL A 120 16.43 2.58 -13.90
CA VAL A 120 17.06 1.26 -14.02
C VAL A 120 16.02 0.15 -14.18
N TYR A 121 14.90 0.22 -13.47
CA TYR A 121 13.80 -0.73 -13.64
C TYR A 121 13.14 -0.65 -15.03
N ASN A 122 12.99 0.55 -15.59
CA ASN A 122 12.44 0.70 -16.94
C ASN A 122 13.37 0.08 -17.99
N LYS A 123 14.69 0.29 -17.87
CA LYS A 123 15.70 -0.37 -18.73
C LYS A 123 15.67 -1.89 -18.57
N TYR A 124 15.53 -2.39 -17.34
CA TYR A 124 15.34 -3.83 -17.09
C TYR A 124 14.09 -4.36 -17.79
N LYS A 125 12.99 -3.61 -17.70
CA LYS A 125 11.71 -3.98 -18.29
C LYS A 125 11.78 -4.01 -19.82
N GLU A 126 12.43 -3.05 -20.44
CA GLU A 126 12.68 -3.03 -21.88
C GLU A 126 13.50 -4.25 -22.31
N ASN A 127 14.62 -4.52 -21.62
CA ASN A 127 15.46 -5.68 -21.91
C ASN A 127 14.70 -7.01 -21.72
N PHE A 128 13.88 -7.12 -20.68
CA PHE A 128 13.08 -8.32 -20.42
C PHE A 128 12.14 -8.64 -21.60
N TYR A 129 11.46 -7.64 -22.17
CA TYR A 129 10.59 -7.84 -23.32
C TYR A 129 11.32 -8.06 -24.64
N LEU A 130 12.60 -7.68 -24.75
CA LEU A 130 13.42 -8.03 -25.91
C LEU A 130 13.84 -9.50 -25.89
N GLU A 131 14.05 -10.06 -24.70
CA GLU A 131 14.48 -11.46 -24.52
C GLU A 131 13.30 -12.44 -24.48
N HIS A 132 12.11 -11.99 -24.07
CA HIS A 132 10.92 -12.80 -23.91
C HIS A 132 9.80 -12.24 -24.81
N ASP A 133 9.66 -12.81 -26.01
CA ASP A 133 8.63 -12.46 -27.01
C ASP A 133 7.24 -13.04 -26.65
N ASP A 134 7.18 -13.88 -25.61
CA ASP A 134 5.97 -14.55 -25.16
C ASP A 134 5.12 -13.63 -24.26
N LYS A 135 3.88 -13.37 -24.71
CA LYS A 135 2.89 -12.54 -24.01
C LYS A 135 2.48 -13.06 -22.64
N ASP A 136 2.79 -14.31 -22.33
CA ASP A 136 2.39 -14.97 -21.10
C ASP A 136 3.40 -14.79 -19.95
N GLU A 137 4.62 -14.33 -20.24
CA GLU A 137 5.63 -14.15 -19.21
C GLU A 137 5.49 -12.80 -18.50
N LYS A 138 5.06 -12.87 -17.24
CA LYS A 138 4.77 -11.68 -16.45
C LYS A 138 6.03 -11.15 -15.79
N ILE A 139 6.48 -9.99 -16.27
CA ILE A 139 7.53 -9.23 -15.61
C ILE A 139 7.15 -8.92 -14.14
N ILE A 140 8.14 -8.99 -13.26
CA ILE A 140 7.97 -8.61 -11.87
C ILE A 140 7.67 -7.12 -11.68
N SER A 141 6.97 -6.80 -10.60
CA SER A 141 6.67 -5.42 -10.25
C SER A 141 7.92 -4.63 -9.83
N TYR A 142 7.90 -3.31 -10.06
CA TYR A 142 8.93 -2.38 -9.55
C TYR A 142 9.22 -2.56 -8.06
N SER A 143 8.18 -2.76 -7.25
CA SER A 143 8.34 -2.93 -5.80
C SER A 143 9.12 -4.20 -5.45
N THR A 144 8.88 -5.28 -6.19
CA THR A 144 9.59 -6.56 -6.05
C THR A 144 11.03 -6.41 -6.51
N PHE A 145 11.26 -5.75 -7.66
CA PHE A 145 12.59 -5.47 -8.20
C PHE A 145 13.45 -4.71 -7.21
N ARG A 146 12.92 -3.60 -6.67
CA ARG A 146 13.62 -2.77 -5.68
C ARG A 146 13.93 -3.53 -4.39
N ARG A 147 12.99 -4.37 -3.92
CA ARG A 147 13.23 -5.23 -2.75
C ARG A 147 14.38 -6.20 -3.01
N ILE A 148 14.35 -6.91 -4.14
CA ILE A 148 15.39 -7.86 -4.53
C ILE A 148 16.75 -7.17 -4.66
N TRP A 149 16.81 -5.98 -5.26
CA TRP A 149 18.04 -5.17 -5.31
C TRP A 149 18.60 -4.95 -3.90
N GLN A 150 17.78 -4.44 -2.98
CA GLN A 150 18.23 -4.11 -1.62
C GLN A 150 18.68 -5.36 -0.84
N GLU A 151 18.04 -6.50 -1.06
CA GLU A 151 18.38 -7.77 -0.40
C GLU A 151 19.63 -8.43 -1.01
N THR A 152 19.84 -8.34 -2.33
CA THR A 152 20.88 -9.11 -3.04
C THR A 152 22.15 -8.32 -3.34
N ILE A 153 22.04 -7.02 -3.62
CA ILE A 153 23.17 -6.13 -3.94
C ILE A 153 23.03 -4.79 -3.18
N PRO A 154 23.14 -4.81 -1.84
CA PRO A 154 23.08 -3.58 -1.03
C PRO A 154 24.27 -2.64 -1.27
N THR A 155 25.30 -3.11 -1.97
CA THR A 155 26.51 -2.35 -2.32
C THR A 155 26.35 -1.47 -3.56
N LEU A 156 25.33 -1.71 -4.39
CA LEU A 156 25.02 -0.90 -5.56
C LEU A 156 24.06 0.23 -5.19
N LYS A 157 24.49 1.48 -5.29
CA LYS A 157 23.78 2.68 -4.82
C LYS A 157 23.81 3.78 -5.89
N PHE A 158 23.09 4.86 -5.63
CA PHE A 158 23.18 6.14 -6.35
C PHE A 158 24.00 7.11 -5.51
#